data_AF-A0A7C3TBN4-F1
#
_entry.id   AF-A0A7C3TBN4-F1
#
_cell.length_a   1.000
_cell.length_b   1.000
_cell.length_c   1.000
_cell.angle_alpha   90.00
_cell.angle_beta   90.00
_cell.angle_gamma   90.00
#
_symmetry.space_group_name_H-M   'P 1'
#
loop_
_entity.id
_entity.type
_entity.pdbx_description
1 polymer ?
#
loop_
_entity_poly.entity_id
_entity_poly.type
_entity_poly.pdbx_seq_one_letter_code
_entity_poly.pdbx_strand_id
1 'polypeptide(L)'
;ARPRDVSVRVARERDDVLVIEGGVVRVPGAMECVKIGTDKPFNFGFPPGTAYACMSETMALALEGRYESFTLGKEVHVRQVDEITEICTRHGFRLAGFRSFERAVSMEEIERIRLNAGR
;
A
#
# COMPACT_ATOMS: atom_id res chain seq x y z
N ALA A 1 -5.92 -0.65 -8.22
CA ALA A 1 -7.07 0.14 -7.73
C ALA A 1 -7.92 -0.67 -6.76
N ARG A 2 -8.95 -0.07 -6.17
CA ARG A 2 -10.05 -0.76 -5.49
C ARG A 2 -11.36 -0.41 -6.22
N PRO A 3 -12.17 -1.39 -6.69
CA PRO A 3 -11.91 -2.83 -6.66
C PRO A 3 -10.66 -3.23 -7.48
N ARG A 4 -10.18 -4.46 -7.28
CA ARG A 4 -8.95 -4.93 -7.92
C ARG A 4 -9.12 -4.97 -9.43
N ASP A 5 -8.08 -4.54 -10.16
CA ASP A 5 -8.08 -4.55 -11.63
C ASP A 5 -7.77 -5.95 -12.20
N VAL A 6 -7.11 -6.80 -11.41
CA VAL A 6 -6.72 -8.16 -11.80
C VAL A 6 -7.57 -9.19 -11.06
N SER A 7 -8.14 -10.14 -11.81
CA SER A 7 -8.94 -11.23 -11.26
C SER A 7 -8.10 -12.20 -10.43
N VAL A 8 -8.69 -12.74 -9.35
CA VAL A 8 -8.14 -13.84 -8.55
C VAL A 8 -7.78 -15.07 -9.38
N ARG A 9 -8.41 -15.24 -10.55
CA ARG A 9 -8.15 -16.36 -11.45
C ARG A 9 -6.72 -16.35 -12.00
N VAL A 10 -6.13 -15.16 -12.24
CA VAL A 10 -4.77 -15.04 -12.79
C VAL A 10 -3.77 -15.73 -11.88
N ALA A 11 -3.73 -15.39 -10.59
CA ALA A 11 -2.80 -16.01 -9.64
C ALA A 11 -3.13 -17.48 -9.30
N ARG A 12 -4.34 -17.97 -9.65
CA ARG A 12 -4.72 -19.38 -9.45
C ARG A 12 -4.35 -20.26 -10.64
N GLU A 13 -4.50 -19.74 -11.86
CA GLU A 13 -4.35 -20.49 -13.10
C GLU A 13 -2.95 -20.32 -13.72
N ARG A 14 -2.19 -19.30 -13.31
CA ARG A 14 -0.86 -18.99 -13.83
C ARG A 14 0.17 -19.03 -12.71
N ASP A 15 1.05 -20.02 -12.76
CA ASP A 15 2.18 -20.18 -11.83
C ASP A 15 3.45 -19.46 -12.29
N ASP A 16 3.37 -18.76 -13.43
CA ASP A 16 4.39 -17.92 -14.06
C ASP A 16 4.07 -16.41 -13.96
N VAL A 17 3.01 -16.02 -13.26
CA VAL A 17 2.59 -14.61 -13.09
C VAL A 17 2.52 -14.23 -11.62
N LEU A 18 3.29 -13.21 -11.22
CA LEU A 18 3.21 -12.62 -9.89
C LEU A 18 2.23 -11.44 -9.89
N VAL A 19 1.13 -11.57 -9.16
CA VAL A 19 0.18 -10.47 -8.92
C VAL A 19 0.46 -9.85 -7.57
N ILE A 20 0.72 -8.53 -7.53
CA ILE A 20 0.93 -7.79 -6.28
C ILE A 20 -0.15 -6.72 -6.06
N GLU A 21 -0.50 -6.49 -4.79
CA GLU A 21 -1.32 -5.36 -4.36
C GLU A 21 -0.45 -4.11 -4.31
N GLY A 22 -0.72 -3.16 -5.22
CA GLY A 22 -0.03 -1.86 -5.25
C GLY A 22 -0.55 -0.90 -4.18
N GLY A 23 0.29 0.07 -3.80
CA GLY A 23 -0.09 1.17 -2.92
C GLY A 23 -0.31 0.74 -1.46
N VAL A 24 0.53 -0.15 -0.94
CA VAL A 24 0.51 -0.59 0.46
C VAL A 24 1.72 0.00 1.19
N VAL A 25 1.47 0.69 2.30
CA VAL A 25 2.49 1.47 3.02
C VAL A 25 2.48 1.06 4.49
N ARG A 26 3.68 0.84 5.05
CA ARG A 26 3.89 0.71 6.49
C ARG A 26 3.90 2.10 7.11
N VAL A 27 2.92 2.35 7.96
CA VAL A 27 2.71 3.64 8.65
C VAL A 27 3.59 3.67 9.91
N PRO A 28 4.18 4.83 10.28
CA PRO A 28 4.93 4.97 11.51
C PRO A 28 4.06 4.74 12.76
N GLY A 29 4.70 4.27 13.83
CA GLY A 29 4.03 3.97 15.11
C GLY A 29 3.20 2.68 15.08
N ALA A 30 2.39 2.49 16.13
CA ALA A 30 1.55 1.29 16.28
C ALA A 30 0.31 1.30 15.35
N MET A 31 -0.10 2.50 14.88
CA MET A 31 -1.27 2.71 14.03
C MET A 31 -2.54 2.05 14.63
N GLU A 32 -2.90 2.47 15.83
CA GLU A 32 -4.11 2.02 16.51
C GLU A 32 -5.24 3.00 16.22
N CYS A 33 -6.24 2.54 15.47
CA CYS A 33 -7.43 3.33 15.16
C CYS A 33 -8.65 2.65 15.79
N VAL A 34 -9.60 3.46 16.27
CA VAL A 34 -10.91 2.99 16.73
C VAL A 34 -11.98 3.40 15.74
N LYS A 35 -13.00 2.55 15.56
CA LYS A 35 -14.16 2.88 14.73
C LYS A 35 -14.95 4.00 15.39
N ILE A 36 -15.23 5.08 14.65
CA ILE A 36 -15.98 6.24 15.14
C ILE A 36 -17.29 5.79 15.82
N GLY A 37 -17.52 6.27 17.04
CA GLY A 37 -18.71 5.94 17.84
C GLY A 37 -18.68 4.57 18.52
N THR A 38 -17.52 3.88 18.53
CA THR A 38 -17.36 2.59 19.23
C THR A 38 -15.93 2.44 19.77
N ASP A 39 -15.72 1.49 20.69
CA ASP A 39 -14.38 1.13 21.19
C ASP A 39 -13.72 -0.01 20.40
N LYS A 40 -14.25 -0.35 19.21
CA LYS A 40 -13.74 -1.45 18.40
C LYS A 40 -12.55 -1.01 17.54
N PRO A 41 -11.52 -1.85 17.37
CA PRO A 41 -10.40 -1.53 16.49
C PRO A 41 -10.85 -1.37 15.04
N PHE A 42 -10.23 -0.42 14.35
CA PHE A 42 -10.37 -0.17 12.93
C PHE A 42 -9.05 -0.47 12.23
N ASN A 43 -9.13 -1.14 11.08
CA ASN A 43 -8.02 -1.31 10.16
C ASN A 43 -8.52 -1.13 8.72
N PHE A 44 -7.58 -0.93 7.79
CA PHE A 44 -7.88 -0.70 6.38
C PHE A 44 -8.01 -1.99 5.56
N GLY A 45 -8.31 -3.12 6.21
CA GLY A 45 -8.23 -4.45 5.61
C GLY A 45 -6.80 -4.99 5.50
N PHE A 46 -5.86 -4.39 6.23
CA PHE A 46 -4.47 -4.83 6.35
C PHE A 46 -4.13 -5.18 7.80
N PRO A 47 -3.04 -5.94 8.04
CA PRO A 47 -2.48 -6.07 9.36
C PRO A 47 -2.17 -4.68 9.98
N PRO A 48 -2.18 -4.57 11.32
CA PRO A 48 -1.82 -3.33 12.02
C PRO A 48 -0.49 -2.72 11.53
N GLY A 49 -0.40 -1.38 11.55
CA GLY A 49 0.76 -0.65 11.05
C GLY A 49 0.83 -0.54 9.52
N THR A 50 -0.25 -0.85 8.80
CA THR A 50 -0.29 -0.81 7.33
C THR A 50 -1.54 -0.09 6.82
N ALA A 51 -1.36 0.77 5.83
CA ALA A 51 -2.44 1.53 5.18
C ALA A 51 -2.29 1.55 3.66
N TYR A 52 -3.33 2.02 2.98
CA TYR A 52 -3.23 2.38 1.56
C TYR A 52 -2.40 3.65 1.38
N ALA A 53 -1.66 3.75 0.27
CA ALA A 53 -0.83 4.90 -0.06
C ALA A 53 -1.59 6.23 -0.06
N CYS A 54 -2.85 6.25 -0.54
CA CYS A 54 -3.68 7.44 -0.50
C CYS A 54 -3.99 7.90 0.95
N MET A 55 -4.25 6.96 1.87
CA MET A 55 -4.44 7.30 3.28
C MET A 55 -3.14 7.73 3.92
N SER A 56 -2.01 7.13 3.53
CA SER A 56 -0.68 7.52 4.01
C SER A 56 -0.29 8.91 3.56
N GLU A 57 -0.63 9.34 2.34
CA GLU A 57 -0.45 10.73 1.90
C GLU A 57 -1.19 11.71 2.83
N THR A 58 -2.47 11.44 3.13
CA THR A 58 -3.23 12.27 4.07
C THR A 58 -2.57 12.34 5.45
N MET A 59 -2.10 11.20 5.97
CA MET A 59 -1.41 11.14 7.26
C MET A 59 -0.09 11.94 7.24
N ALA A 60 0.71 11.77 6.19
CA ALA A 60 2.00 12.43 6.03
C ALA A 60 1.85 13.95 5.92
N LEU A 61 0.87 14.44 5.14
CA LEU A 61 0.57 15.86 5.04
C LEU A 61 0.07 16.44 6.37
N ALA A 62 -0.77 15.70 7.11
CA ALA A 62 -1.24 16.13 8.41
C ALA A 62 -0.09 16.26 9.43
N LEU A 63 0.93 15.39 9.38
CA LEU A 63 2.13 15.49 10.20
C LEU A 63 3.00 16.70 9.86
N GLU A 64 2.95 17.20 8.62
CA GLU A 64 3.57 18.47 8.21
C GLU A 64 2.69 19.70 8.48
N GLY A 65 1.48 19.52 9.00
CA GLY A 65 0.51 20.61 9.18
C GLY A 65 -0.01 21.19 7.85
N ARG A 66 0.07 20.42 6.75
CA ARG A 66 -0.35 20.83 5.42
C ARG A 66 -1.77 20.35 5.14
N TYR A 67 -2.71 21.28 5.18
CA TYR A 67 -4.14 21.01 4.96
C TYR A 67 -4.59 21.52 3.60
N GLU A 68 -4.15 20.84 2.55
CA GLU A 68 -4.42 21.21 1.16
C GLU A 68 -4.86 20.00 0.34
N SER A 69 -5.46 20.26 -0.82
CA SER A 69 -5.73 19.23 -1.83
C SER A 69 -4.46 18.93 -2.63
N PHE A 70 -3.49 18.27 -1.98
CA PHE A 70 -2.17 18.01 -2.56
C PHE A 70 -2.25 17.21 -3.86
N THR A 71 -2.90 16.05 -3.85
CA THR A 71 -3.22 15.28 -5.05
C THR A 71 -4.72 15.34 -5.34
N LEU A 72 -5.10 15.92 -6.47
CA LEU A 72 -6.49 15.99 -6.91
C LEU A 72 -6.61 15.80 -8.43
N GLY A 73 -7.54 14.95 -8.86
CA GLY A 73 -7.76 14.67 -10.27
C GLY A 73 -6.81 13.61 -10.83
N LYS A 74 -6.59 13.66 -12.16
CA LYS A 74 -5.79 12.65 -12.89
C LYS A 74 -4.38 13.12 -13.22
N GLU A 75 -4.10 14.40 -13.03
CA GLU A 75 -2.81 14.98 -13.32
C GLU A 75 -1.93 14.85 -12.08
N VAL A 76 -0.80 14.16 -12.24
CA VAL A 76 0.19 13.98 -11.18
C VAL A 76 1.56 14.31 -11.76
N HIS A 77 2.27 15.21 -11.10
CA HIS A 77 3.61 15.62 -11.52
C HIS A 77 4.68 14.83 -10.77
N VAL A 78 5.79 14.51 -11.44
CA VAL A 78 6.93 13.79 -10.81
C VAL A 78 7.43 14.52 -9.56
N ARG A 79 7.55 15.85 -9.63
CA ARG A 79 7.95 16.67 -8.47
C ARG A 79 7.05 16.46 -7.25
N GLN A 80 5.75 16.32 -7.47
CA GLN A 80 4.78 16.08 -6.40
C GLN A 80 4.98 14.70 -5.76
N VAL A 81 5.33 13.70 -6.58
CA VAL A 81 5.70 12.35 -6.12
C VAL A 81 7.00 12.40 -5.30
N ASP A 82 8.01 13.14 -5.76
CA ASP A 82 9.27 13.29 -5.02
C ASP A 82 9.04 13.97 -3.66
N GLU A 83 8.25 15.04 -3.65
CA GLU A 83 7.93 15.81 -2.46
C GLU A 83 7.19 14.96 -1.40
N ILE A 84 6.14 14.23 -1.79
CA ILE A 84 5.43 13.38 -0.84
C ILE A 84 6.28 12.18 -0.39
N THR A 85 7.16 11.68 -1.25
CA THR A 85 8.12 10.62 -0.90
C THR A 85 9.10 11.10 0.17
N GLU A 86 9.61 12.32 0.05
CA GLU A 86 10.49 12.92 1.05
C GLU A 86 9.77 13.12 2.39
N ILE A 87 8.56 13.67 2.37
CA ILE A 87 7.73 13.83 3.58
C ILE A 87 7.49 12.48 4.25
N CYS A 88 7.06 11.48 3.48
CA CYS A 88 6.82 10.13 3.98
C CYS A 88 8.10 9.53 4.61
N THR A 89 9.25 9.71 3.96
CA THR A 89 10.53 9.21 4.46
C THR A 89 10.93 9.88 5.78
N ARG A 90 10.79 11.22 5.87
CA ARG A 90 11.08 11.98 7.11
C ARG A 90 10.24 11.52 8.30
N HIS A 91 8.96 11.22 8.06
CA HIS A 91 8.05 10.74 9.10
C HIS A 91 8.10 9.22 9.33
N GLY A 92 8.99 8.50 8.65
CA GLY A 92 9.23 7.08 8.90
C GLY A 92 8.21 6.13 8.25
N PHE A 93 7.44 6.60 7.28
CA PHE A 93 6.65 5.72 6.40
C PHE A 93 7.61 4.89 5.54
N ARG A 94 7.24 3.64 5.27
CA ARG A 94 8.04 2.72 4.46
C ARG A 94 7.17 1.95 3.49
N LEU A 95 7.74 1.53 2.36
CA LEU A 95 7.08 0.55 1.51
C LEU A 95 6.80 -0.72 2.30
N ALA A 96 5.56 -1.19 2.26
CA ALA A 96 5.22 -2.48 2.84
C ALA A 96 5.82 -3.61 1.97
N GLY A 97 5.99 -4.80 2.57
CA GLY A 97 6.35 -5.99 1.81
C GLY A 97 5.27 -6.35 0.79
N PHE A 98 5.63 -7.14 -0.22
CA PHE A 98 4.70 -7.56 -1.26
C PHE A 98 3.52 -8.34 -0.68
N ARG A 99 2.33 -8.05 -1.20
CA ARG A 99 1.10 -8.78 -0.88
C ARG A 99 0.40 -9.19 -2.17
N SER A 100 -0.28 -10.33 -2.14
CA SER A 100 -1.14 -10.82 -3.21
C SER A 100 -2.43 -11.32 -2.58
N PHE A 101 -3.58 -10.75 -2.98
CA PHE A 101 -4.90 -11.11 -2.46
C PHE A 101 -4.93 -11.23 -0.94
N GLU A 102 -4.51 -10.15 -0.25
CA GLU A 102 -4.46 -10.05 1.22
C GLU A 102 -3.48 -11.02 1.91
N ARG A 103 -2.61 -11.72 1.17
CA ARG A 103 -1.55 -12.56 1.73
C ARG A 103 -0.19 -11.95 1.49
N ALA A 104 0.73 -12.06 2.44
CA ALA A 104 2.12 -11.70 2.21
C ALA A 104 2.73 -12.65 1.16
N VAL A 105 3.48 -12.11 0.21
CA VAL A 105 4.23 -12.90 -0.78
C VAL A 105 5.62 -13.15 -0.21
N SER A 106 6.04 -14.41 -0.16
CA SER A 106 7.38 -14.78 0.31
C SER A 106 8.42 -14.69 -0.80
N MET A 107 9.69 -14.60 -0.44
CA MET A 107 10.78 -14.59 -1.43
C MET A 107 10.87 -15.91 -2.20
N GLU A 108 10.58 -17.03 -1.54
CA GLU A 108 10.54 -18.36 -2.17
C GLU A 108 9.44 -18.44 -3.22
N GLU A 109 8.27 -17.84 -2.96
CA GLU A 109 7.17 -17.78 -3.92
C GLU A 109 7.53 -16.92 -5.13
N ILE A 110 8.17 -15.77 -4.91
CA ILE A 110 8.67 -14.89 -5.99
C ILE A 110 9.66 -15.65 -6.87
N GLU A 111 10.63 -16.33 -6.27
CA GLU A 111 11.67 -17.05 -7.02
C GLU A 111 11.08 -18.22 -7.82
N ARG A 112 10.14 -18.97 -7.24
CA ARG A 112 9.43 -20.04 -7.94
C ARG A 112 8.70 -19.52 -9.19
N ILE A 113 7.95 -18.42 -9.04
CA ILE A 113 7.22 -17.82 -10.16
C ILE A 113 8.19 -17.31 -11.23
N ARG A 114 9.30 -16.69 -10.82
CA ARG A 114 10.34 -16.20 -11.71
C ARG A 114 10.95 -17.33 -12.55
N LEU A 115 11.22 -18.49 -11.95
CA LEU A 115 11.73 -19.67 -12.65
C LEU A 115 10.73 -20.20 -13.68
N ASN A 116 9.43 -20.20 -13.35
CA ASN A 116 8.38 -20.63 -14.26
C ASN A 116 8.17 -19.67 -15.44
N ALA A 117 8.30 -18.35 -15.22
CA ALA A 117 8.15 -17.32 -16.25
C ALA A 117 9.26 -17.31 -17.30
N GLY A 118 10.41 -17.93 -17.01
CA GLY A 118 11.52 -18.08 -17.95
C GLY A 118 11.42 -19.30 -18.87
N ARG A 119 10.35 -20.09 -18.77
CA ARG A 119 10.06 -21.24 -19.64
C ARG A 119 9.22 -20.81 -20.84
#